data_AF-A0A4U9D1M8-F1
#
_entry.id   AF-A0A4U9D1M8-F1
#
_cell.length_a   1.000
_cell.length_b   1.000
_cell.length_c   1.000
_cell.angle_alpha   90.00
_cell.angle_beta   90.00
_cell.angle_gamma   90.00
#
_symmetry.space_group_name_H-M   'P 1'
#
loop_
_entity.id
_entity.type
_entity.pdbx_description
1 polymer ?
#
loop_
_entity_poly.entity_id
_entity_poly.type
_entity_poly.pdbx_seq_one_letter_code
_entity_poly.pdbx_strand_id
1 'polypeptide(L)' 'MAKYQNMLVVIDPNQDDQPALRRAVYLHQRIGGRIKAFFADL' A
#
# COMPACT_ATOMS: atom_id res chain seq x y z
N MET A 1 -18.58 -0.58 10.57
CA MET A 1 -17.19 -1.09 10.57
C MET A 1 -16.46 -0.51 9.38
N ALA A 2 -15.35 0.20 9.61
CA ALA A 2 -14.52 0.69 8.51
C ALA A 2 -13.73 -0.49 7.91
N LYS A 3 -13.95 -0.78 6.63
CA LYS A 3 -13.29 -1.88 5.89
C LYS A 3 -11.85 -1.50 5.53
N TYR A 4 -11.00 -2.49 5.25
CA TYR A 4 -9.64 -2.29 4.74
C TYR A 4 -8.69 -1.54 5.69
N GLN A 5 -8.73 -1.86 6.99
CA GLN A 5 -7.89 -1.22 8.01
C GLN A 5 -6.41 -1.61 7.96
N ASN A 6 -6.07 -2.73 7.33
CA ASN A 6 -4.70 -3.19 7.20
C ASN A 6 -4.45 -3.55 5.73
N MET A 7 -3.68 -2.72 5.04
CA MET A 7 -3.28 -2.92 3.65
C MET A 7 -1.84 -3.41 3.59
N LEU A 8 -1.60 -4.49 2.85
CA LEU A 8 -0.26 -4.94 2.47
C LEU A 8 -0.03 -4.52 1.02
N VAL A 9 1.05 -3.79 0.78
CA VAL A 9 1.46 -3.34 -0.55
C VAL A 9 2.78 -4.00 -0.87
N VAL A 10 2.85 -4.75 -1.97
CA VAL A 10 4.11 -5.28 -2.50
C VAL A 10 4.80 -4.18 -3.31
N ILE A 11 6.08 -3.97 -3.05
CA ILE A 11 6.93 -3.00 -3.76
C ILE A 11 7.59 -3.70 -4.96
N ASP A 12 7.51 -3.10 -6.14
CA ASP A 12 8.25 -3.55 -7.33
C ASP A 12 9.69 -3.02 -7.25
N PRO A 13 10.72 -3.87 -7.08
CA PRO A 13 12.10 -3.42 -6.98
C PRO A 13 12.65 -2.75 -8.25
N ASN A 14 12.01 -3.00 -9.40
CA ASN A 14 12.54 -2.59 -10.70
C ASN A 14 12.07 -1.20 -11.13
N GLN A 15 11.24 -0.54 -10.33
CA GLN A 15 10.61 0.72 -10.68
C GLN A 15 10.59 1.66 -9.48
N ASP A 16 11.02 2.91 -9.67
CA ASP A 16 10.89 3.93 -8.63
C ASP A 16 9.42 4.27 -8.37
N ASP A 17 8.60 4.30 -9.43
CA ASP A 17 7.18 4.56 -9.28
C ASP A 17 6.46 3.34 -8.74
N GLN A 18 5.65 3.55 -7.70
CA GLN A 18 4.90 2.50 -7.01
C GLN A 18 3.40 2.79 -7.08
N PRO A 19 2.72 2.49 -8.22
CA PRO A 19 1.29 2.77 -8.38
C PRO A 19 0.41 2.11 -7.30
N ALA A 20 0.77 0.90 -6.85
CA ALA A 20 0.08 0.20 -5.77
C ALA A 20 0.18 0.94 -4.43
N LEU A 21 1.37 1.47 -4.11
CA LEU A 21 1.58 2.29 -2.91
C LEU A 21 0.81 3.60 -3.00
N ARG A 22 0.86 4.29 -4.15
CA ARG A 22 0.08 5.51 -4.39
C ARG A 22 -1.42 5.28 -4.17
N ARG A 23 -1.93 4.14 -4.65
CA ARG A 23 -3.33 3.77 -4.47
C ARG A 23 -3.68 3.47 -3.01
N ALA A 24 -2.80 2.79 -2.28
CA ALA A 24 -3.00 2.54 -0.85
C ALA A 24 -3.01 3.84 -0.03
N VAL A 25 -2.13 4.79 -0.34
CA VAL A 25 -2.13 6.13 0.28
C VAL A 25 -3.43 6.86 0.02
N TYR A 26 -3.93 6.84 -1.22
CA TYR A 26 -5.23 7.44 -1.55
C TYR A 26 -6.38 6.84 -0.72
N LEU A 27 -6.39 5.52 -0.54
CA LEU A 27 -7.41 4.85 0.29
C LEU A 27 -7.24 5.24 1.76
N HIS A 28 -6.01 5.22 2.29
CA HIS A 28 -5.70 5.62 3.66
C HIS A 28 -6.20 7.04 3.99
N GLN A 29 -6.00 7.99 3.08
CA GLN A 29 -6.49 9.37 3.25
C GLN A 29 -8.02 9.47 3.36
N ARG A 30 -8.76 8.54 2.74
CA ARG A 30 -10.24 8.59 2.70
C ARG A 30 -10.91 7.76 3.79
N ILE A 31 -10.32 6.61 4.15
CA ILE A 31 -10.95 5.63 5.05
C ILE A 31 -10.08 5.27 6.27
N GLY A 32 -8.90 5.87 6.41
CA GLY A 32 -7.95 5.58 7.47
C GLY A 32 -7.24 4.23 7.28
N GLY A 33 -6.75 3.66 8.37
CA GLY A 33 -6.06 2.36 8.39
C GLY A 33 -4.55 2.47 8.29
N ARG A 34 -3.88 1.32 8.20
CA ARG A 34 -2.42 1.19 8.13
C ARG A 34 -2.00 0.54 6.83
N ILE A 35 -0.86 1.00 6.31
CA ILE A 35 -0.22 0.46 5.12
C ILE A 35 1.10 -0.17 5.55
N LYS A 36 1.32 -1.44 5.18
CA LYS A 36 2.61 -2.10 5.25
C LYS A 36 3.16 -2.23 3.84
N ALA A 37 4.25 -1.54 3.54
CA ALA A 37 5.03 -1.77 2.33
C ALA A 37 5.94 -2.97 2.55
N PHE A 38 5.86 -3.96 1.66
CA PHE A 38 6.63 -5.19 1.72
C PHE A 38 7.46 -5.32 0.46
N PHE A 39 8.77 -5.43 0.65
CA PHE A 39 9.72 -5.72 -0.40
C PHE A 39 9.98 -7.23 -0.39
N ALA A 40 9.58 -7.92 -1.46
CA ALA A 40 9.82 -9.35 -1.60
C ALA A 40 11.09 -9.53 -2.44
N ASP A 41 12.18 -9.87 -1.79
CA ASP A 41 13.41 -10.32 -2.47
C ASP A 41 13.23 -11.82 -2.74
N LEU A 42 12.89 -12.17 -3.99
CA LEU A 42 12.68 -13.55 -4.46
C LEU A 42 13.69 -13.88 -5.54
#